data_AF-A0A3Q3CIU6-F1
#
_entry.id   AF-A0A3Q3CIU6-F1
#
_cell.length_a   1.000
_cell.length_b   1.000
_cell.length_c   1.000
_cell.angle_alpha   90.00
_cell.angle_beta   90.00
_cell.angle_gamma   90.00
#
_symmetry.space_group_name_H-M   'P 1'
#
loop_
_entity.id
_entity.type
_entity.pdbx_description
1 polymer ?
#
loop_
_entity_poly.entity_id
_entity_poly.type
_entity_poly.pdbx_seq_one_letter_code
_entity_poly.pdbx_strand_id
1 'polypeptide(L)'
;MGCTQSKKKSKGKKGEKTQKANIRQDDEGKRASGEPDVCLEKQLERFEWQLRILREANGNPERVELLKDHGDEELCGLVLSILDKVKTETTADLNILHEQKSKSATEEHERHVEELQRRNEHEKNQLTEKFQAAENVLKAKVEELKAELQVYNELKRRVEESTFKKDLQRNIQAHGSPGAFWESEQESLVFVIEMKSERVQEQNRKLQQMDTLVEKNLALEDQIVHIMQQNEDLRVRIDNCQTLIQQLSKEQQDLKVALERQVASNQKLSQEKEQLMFKLRHRDSCPPIHLPTVMPEGTPR
;
A
#
# COMPACT_ATOMS: atom_id res chain seq x y z
N MET A 1 0.27 -39.74 -13.57
CA MET A 1 0.94 -41.00 -13.17
C MET A 1 0.64 -41.21 -11.69
N GLY A 2 -0.15 -42.14 -11.19
CA GLY A 2 -1.10 -43.11 -11.70
C GLY A 2 -1.81 -43.62 -10.45
N CYS A 3 -3.14 -43.78 -10.50
CA CYS A 3 -3.89 -44.40 -9.41
C CYS A 3 -4.62 -45.62 -9.96
N THR A 4 -4.01 -46.78 -9.75
CA THR A 4 -4.72 -48.06 -9.64
C THR A 4 -4.74 -48.42 -8.17
N GLN A 5 -5.89 -48.81 -7.63
CA GLN A 5 -6.00 -50.05 -6.85
C GLN A 5 -7.45 -50.45 -6.56
N SER A 6 -7.60 -51.76 -6.43
CA SER A 6 -8.81 -52.57 -6.49
C SER A 6 -9.38 -52.94 -5.11
N LYS A 7 -10.67 -53.32 -5.13
CA LYS A 7 -11.38 -54.30 -4.26
C LYS A 7 -11.56 -53.99 -2.76
N LYS A 8 -12.82 -54.01 -2.31
CA LYS A 8 -13.32 -55.05 -1.38
C LYS A 8 -14.84 -55.09 -1.23
N LYS A 9 -15.32 -56.32 -1.05
CA LYS A 9 -16.67 -56.79 -0.69
C LYS A 9 -17.15 -56.22 0.66
N SER A 10 -18.46 -56.05 0.80
CA SER A 10 -19.15 -56.40 2.04
C SER A 10 -20.51 -57.04 1.78
N LYS A 11 -20.72 -58.16 2.48
CA LYS A 11 -21.90 -59.02 2.49
C LYS A 11 -22.81 -58.53 3.61
N GLY A 12 -24.10 -58.35 3.36
CA GLY A 12 -25.12 -58.07 4.38
C GLY A 12 -26.38 -58.86 4.06
N LYS A 13 -26.79 -59.73 4.98
CA LYS A 13 -27.83 -60.75 4.85
C LYS A 13 -28.92 -60.46 5.89
N LYS A 14 -30.19 -60.39 5.48
CA LYS A 14 -31.44 -60.55 6.27
C LYS A 14 -32.57 -60.31 5.24
N GLY A 15 -33.54 -61.17 4.96
CA GLY A 15 -34.08 -62.29 5.69
C GLY A 15 -35.52 -61.96 6.08
N GLU A 16 -36.50 -62.35 5.25
CA GLU A 16 -37.87 -62.56 5.74
C GLU A 16 -38.65 -63.50 4.83
N LYS A 17 -39.41 -64.40 5.48
CA LYS A 17 -40.19 -65.51 4.95
C LYS A 17 -41.66 -65.17 5.03
N THR A 18 -42.48 -65.58 4.06
CA THR A 18 -43.89 -65.95 4.28
C THR A 18 -44.28 -66.92 3.16
N GLN A 19 -44.26 -68.24 3.43
CA GLN A 19 -45.42 -69.13 3.68
C GLN A 19 -46.38 -69.25 2.48
N LYS A 20 -46.33 -70.36 1.73
CA LYS A 20 -47.05 -71.65 1.93
C LYS A 20 -48.53 -71.58 1.53
N ALA A 21 -48.88 -72.27 0.43
CA ALA A 21 -50.03 -73.17 0.40
C ALA A 21 -49.86 -74.19 -0.74
N ASN A 22 -49.67 -75.44 -0.34
CA ASN A 22 -49.77 -76.64 -1.18
C ASN A 22 -51.19 -77.17 -0.95
N ILE A 23 -51.98 -77.41 -2.00
CA ILE A 23 -53.13 -78.31 -1.93
C ILE A 23 -53.08 -79.22 -3.16
N ARG A 24 -53.16 -80.52 -2.86
CA ARG A 24 -53.09 -81.66 -3.77
C ARG A 24 -54.51 -82.07 -4.21
N GLN A 25 -54.56 -82.86 -5.30
CA GLN A 25 -55.54 -83.92 -5.59
C GLN A 25 -56.98 -83.42 -5.93
N ASP A 26 -57.75 -83.97 -6.87
CA ASP A 26 -57.84 -85.32 -7.43
C ASP A 26 -58.44 -85.32 -8.86
N ASP A 27 -58.34 -86.50 -9.46
CA ASP A 27 -58.99 -87.16 -10.59
C ASP A 27 -60.31 -86.67 -11.24
N GLU A 28 -60.39 -87.04 -12.53
CA GLU A 28 -61.53 -87.47 -13.36
C GLU A 28 -62.92 -86.77 -13.29
N GLY A 29 -63.46 -86.40 -14.47
CA GLY A 29 -64.92 -86.39 -14.67
C GLY A 29 -65.47 -85.47 -15.76
N LYS A 30 -66.26 -86.04 -16.67
CA LYS A 30 -66.94 -85.42 -17.82
C LYS A 30 -68.18 -84.57 -17.43
N ARG A 31 -68.41 -83.49 -18.22
CA ARG A 31 -69.68 -82.86 -18.70
C ARG A 31 -70.88 -82.66 -17.75
N ALA A 32 -71.42 -81.43 -17.67
CA ALA A 32 -72.60 -80.92 -18.42
C ALA A 32 -73.09 -79.54 -17.89
N SER A 33 -73.96 -78.87 -18.66
CA SER A 33 -74.27 -77.42 -18.79
C SER A 33 -75.41 -76.81 -17.93
N GLY A 34 -75.48 -75.45 -17.86
CA GLY A 34 -76.71 -74.63 -17.71
C GLY A 34 -76.46 -73.10 -17.51
N GLU A 35 -77.12 -72.21 -18.28
CA GLU A 35 -76.88 -70.75 -18.55
C GLU A 35 -77.45 -69.69 -17.54
N PRO A 36 -77.01 -68.39 -17.59
CA PRO A 36 -77.69 -67.21 -16.98
C PRO A 36 -78.08 -66.02 -17.94
N ASP A 37 -78.78 -65.01 -17.36
CA ASP A 37 -79.74 -63.99 -17.86
C ASP A 37 -79.17 -62.63 -18.42
N VAL A 38 -79.74 -62.14 -19.53
CA VAL A 38 -79.09 -61.28 -20.55
C VAL A 38 -79.19 -59.74 -20.33
N CYS A 39 -80.05 -59.24 -19.43
CA CYS A 39 -80.35 -57.78 -19.36
C CYS A 39 -79.39 -56.97 -18.46
N LEU A 40 -79.16 -57.43 -17.22
CA LEU A 40 -78.15 -56.84 -16.32
C LEU A 40 -76.74 -57.05 -16.87
N GLU A 41 -76.54 -58.16 -17.58
CA GLU A 41 -75.32 -58.49 -18.30
C GLU A 41 -75.01 -57.42 -19.35
N LYS A 42 -75.99 -56.92 -20.11
CA LYS A 42 -75.79 -55.81 -21.07
C LYS A 42 -75.41 -54.48 -20.41
N GLN A 43 -75.93 -54.18 -19.23
CA GLN A 43 -75.62 -52.92 -18.54
C GLN A 43 -74.25 -52.99 -17.84
N LEU A 44 -73.93 -54.15 -17.27
CA LEU A 44 -72.57 -54.46 -16.82
C LEU A 44 -71.59 -54.46 -17.98
N GLU A 45 -71.91 -55.05 -19.13
CA GLU A 45 -71.10 -54.98 -20.35
C GLU A 45 -70.85 -53.55 -20.78
N ARG A 46 -71.85 -52.64 -20.68
CA ARG A 46 -71.65 -51.21 -20.95
C ARG A 46 -70.71 -50.54 -19.96
N PHE A 47 -70.88 -50.78 -18.66
CA PHE A 47 -69.98 -50.21 -17.65
C PHE A 47 -68.59 -50.84 -17.69
N GLU A 48 -68.48 -52.13 -17.98
CA GLU A 48 -67.24 -52.86 -18.20
C GLU A 48 -66.55 -52.41 -19.48
N TRP A 49 -67.30 -52.11 -20.54
CA TRP A 49 -66.79 -51.53 -21.77
C TRP A 49 -66.30 -50.10 -21.52
N GLN A 50 -67.05 -49.28 -20.78
CA GLN A 50 -66.61 -47.94 -20.35
C GLN A 50 -65.36 -48.01 -19.44
N LEU A 51 -65.30 -48.96 -18.51
CA LEU A 51 -64.14 -49.18 -17.62
C LEU A 51 -62.94 -49.75 -18.38
N ARG A 52 -63.17 -50.61 -19.37
CA ARG A 52 -62.15 -51.16 -20.27
C ARG A 52 -61.56 -50.05 -21.13
N ILE A 53 -62.40 -49.17 -21.66
CA ILE A 53 -62.00 -47.98 -22.39
C ILE A 53 -61.20 -47.01 -21.52
N LEU A 54 -61.65 -46.73 -20.30
CA LEU A 54 -60.91 -45.88 -19.36
C LEU A 54 -59.55 -46.48 -18.96
N ARG A 55 -59.45 -47.82 -18.96
CA ARG A 55 -58.23 -48.58 -18.61
C ARG A 55 -57.28 -48.72 -19.79
N GLU A 56 -57.80 -48.83 -21.01
CA GLU A 56 -57.04 -48.97 -22.25
C GLU A 56 -56.53 -47.64 -22.79
N ALA A 57 -57.23 -46.54 -22.49
CA ALA A 57 -56.81 -45.22 -22.94
C ALA A 57 -55.59 -44.71 -22.16
N ASN A 58 -54.41 -45.17 -22.57
CA ASN A 58 -53.12 -44.83 -22.01
C ASN A 58 -52.45 -43.76 -22.87
N GLY A 59 -53.10 -42.60 -22.93
CA GLY A 59 -52.59 -41.48 -23.70
C GLY A 59 -53.69 -40.51 -24.10
N ASN A 60 -53.26 -39.28 -24.35
CA ASN A 60 -54.09 -38.19 -24.84
C ASN A 60 -54.82 -38.48 -26.19
N PRO A 61 -54.24 -39.20 -27.18
CA PRO A 61 -54.88 -39.33 -28.50
C PRO A 61 -56.07 -40.30 -28.51
N GLU A 62 -55.96 -41.45 -27.84
CA GLU A 62 -57.00 -42.48 -27.80
C GLU A 62 -58.27 -41.96 -27.08
N ARG A 63 -58.10 -41.16 -26.02
CA ARG A 63 -59.21 -40.52 -25.29
C ARG A 63 -59.98 -39.52 -26.13
N VAL A 64 -59.29 -38.76 -26.98
CA VAL A 64 -59.90 -37.76 -27.87
C VAL A 64 -60.74 -38.43 -28.95
N GLU A 65 -60.31 -39.59 -29.44
CA GLU A 65 -61.02 -40.36 -30.46
C GLU A 65 -62.31 -40.98 -29.89
N LEU A 66 -62.24 -41.55 -28.69
CA LEU A 66 -63.39 -42.11 -27.96
C LEU A 66 -64.43 -41.08 -27.53
N LEU A 67 -64.01 -39.84 -27.25
CA LEU A 67 -64.93 -38.73 -26.89
C LEU A 67 -65.80 -38.28 -28.08
N LYS A 68 -65.42 -38.58 -29.33
CA LYS A 68 -66.21 -38.22 -30.52
C LYS A 68 -67.42 -39.14 -30.72
N ASP A 69 -67.39 -40.34 -30.17
CA ASP A 69 -68.42 -41.36 -30.33
C ASP A 69 -69.52 -41.31 -29.24
N HIS A 70 -69.44 -40.34 -28.32
CA HIS A 70 -70.35 -40.22 -27.18
C HIS A 70 -71.57 -39.34 -27.50
N GLY A 71 -72.77 -39.74 -27.04
CA GLY A 71 -74.04 -39.09 -27.41
C GLY A 71 -74.37 -37.75 -26.73
N ASP A 72 -73.42 -37.13 -26.00
CA ASP A 72 -73.60 -35.86 -25.28
C ASP A 72 -72.58 -34.84 -25.82
N GLU A 73 -73.00 -34.08 -26.83
CA GLU A 73 -72.13 -33.18 -27.61
C GLU A 73 -71.56 -32.02 -26.79
N GLU A 74 -72.34 -31.43 -25.89
CA GLU A 74 -71.92 -30.27 -25.08
C GLU A 74 -70.83 -30.68 -24.07
N LEU A 75 -71.03 -31.82 -23.40
CA LEU A 75 -70.08 -32.33 -22.42
C LEU A 75 -68.78 -32.76 -23.09
N CYS A 76 -68.85 -33.40 -24.26
CA CYS A 76 -67.66 -33.79 -25.04
C CYS A 76 -66.88 -32.57 -25.56
N GLY A 77 -67.57 -31.52 -26.02
CA GLY A 77 -66.94 -30.26 -26.43
C GLY A 77 -66.18 -29.57 -25.30
N LEU A 78 -66.77 -29.54 -24.09
CA LEU A 78 -66.12 -28.96 -22.91
C LEU A 78 -64.87 -29.76 -22.49
N VAL A 79 -64.94 -31.10 -22.49
CA VAL A 79 -63.80 -31.97 -22.15
C VAL A 79 -62.65 -31.79 -23.13
N LEU A 80 -62.93 -31.71 -24.44
CA LEU A 80 -61.91 -31.45 -25.46
C LEU A 80 -61.25 -30.08 -25.30
N SER A 81 -62.03 -29.04 -24.98
CA SER A 81 -61.52 -27.69 -24.70
C SER A 81 -60.63 -27.63 -23.46
N ILE A 82 -61.03 -28.27 -22.36
CA ILE A 82 -60.20 -28.38 -21.15
C ILE A 82 -58.91 -29.15 -21.44
N LEU A 83 -58.99 -30.23 -22.21
CA LEU A 83 -57.85 -31.05 -22.56
C LEU A 83 -56.85 -30.31 -23.45
N ASP A 84 -57.34 -29.49 -24.39
CA ASP A 84 -56.50 -28.60 -25.20
C ASP A 84 -55.86 -27.51 -24.34
N LYS A 85 -56.63 -26.86 -23.46
CA LYS A 85 -56.11 -25.84 -22.55
C LYS A 85 -55.03 -26.41 -21.60
N VAL A 86 -55.27 -27.57 -20.99
CA VAL A 86 -54.27 -28.25 -20.15
C VAL A 86 -53.02 -28.61 -20.96
N LYS A 87 -53.17 -29.10 -22.20
CA LYS A 87 -52.02 -29.39 -23.08
C LYS A 87 -51.22 -28.13 -23.39
N THR A 88 -51.88 -27.06 -23.80
CA THR A 88 -51.21 -25.78 -24.14
C THR A 88 -50.53 -25.16 -22.93
N GLU A 89 -51.16 -25.15 -21.76
CA GLU A 89 -50.60 -24.63 -20.52
C GLU A 89 -49.42 -25.50 -20.03
N THR A 90 -49.57 -26.82 -20.01
CA THR A 90 -48.48 -27.75 -19.63
C THR A 90 -47.29 -27.64 -20.59
N THR A 91 -47.53 -27.50 -21.89
CA THR A 91 -46.44 -27.32 -22.87
C THR A 91 -45.77 -25.96 -22.73
N ALA A 92 -46.52 -24.89 -22.45
CA ALA A 92 -45.96 -23.58 -22.14
C ALA A 92 -45.08 -23.61 -20.89
N ASP A 93 -45.57 -24.22 -19.80
CA ASP A 93 -44.81 -24.36 -18.54
C ASP A 93 -43.53 -25.17 -18.73
N LEU A 94 -43.60 -26.30 -19.47
CA LEU A 94 -42.42 -27.10 -19.78
C LEU A 94 -41.42 -26.33 -20.65
N ASN A 95 -41.89 -25.52 -21.60
CA ASN A 95 -41.02 -24.68 -22.43
C ASN A 95 -40.32 -23.61 -21.59
N ILE A 96 -41.04 -22.93 -20.69
CA ILE A 96 -40.46 -21.94 -19.77
C ILE A 96 -39.40 -22.60 -18.89
N LEU A 97 -39.70 -23.76 -18.30
CA LEU A 97 -38.77 -24.50 -17.46
C LEU A 97 -37.53 -24.95 -18.24
N HIS A 98 -37.71 -25.44 -19.47
CA HIS A 98 -36.61 -25.81 -20.35
C HIS A 98 -35.73 -24.61 -20.71
N GLU A 99 -36.34 -23.47 -21.06
CA GLU A 99 -35.61 -22.25 -21.39
C GLU A 99 -34.83 -21.73 -20.18
N GLN A 100 -35.44 -21.71 -18.99
CA GLN A 100 -34.76 -21.33 -17.75
C GLN A 100 -33.59 -22.26 -17.44
N LYS A 101 -33.78 -23.59 -17.54
CA LYS A 101 -32.73 -24.57 -17.30
C LYS A 101 -31.60 -24.48 -18.33
N SER A 102 -31.91 -24.20 -19.60
CA SER A 102 -30.92 -23.96 -20.64
C SER A 102 -30.10 -22.71 -20.34
N LYS A 103 -30.76 -21.60 -19.97
CA LYS A 103 -30.09 -20.33 -19.61
C LYS A 103 -29.18 -20.49 -18.39
N SER A 104 -29.67 -21.13 -17.32
CA SER A 104 -28.84 -21.36 -16.14
C SER A 104 -27.63 -22.24 -16.45
N ALA A 105 -27.79 -23.27 -17.27
CA ALA A 105 -26.69 -24.14 -17.69
C ALA A 105 -25.66 -23.40 -18.55
N THR A 106 -26.08 -22.52 -19.47
CA THR A 106 -25.16 -21.71 -20.28
C THR A 106 -24.40 -20.71 -19.42
N GLU A 107 -25.07 -20.01 -18.49
CA GLU A 107 -24.43 -19.08 -17.57
C GLU A 107 -23.42 -19.77 -16.64
N GLU A 108 -23.75 -20.96 -16.10
CA GLU A 108 -22.82 -21.74 -15.30
C GLU A 108 -21.60 -22.18 -16.10
N HIS A 109 -21.80 -22.62 -17.35
CA HIS A 109 -20.72 -22.98 -18.25
C HIS A 109 -19.81 -21.79 -18.56
N GLU A 110 -20.37 -20.63 -18.88
CA GLU A 110 -19.62 -19.38 -19.12
C GLU A 110 -18.81 -18.97 -17.89
N ARG A 111 -19.43 -18.97 -16.70
CA ARG A 111 -18.72 -18.69 -15.44
C ARG A 111 -17.55 -19.65 -15.21
N HIS A 112 -17.74 -20.94 -15.47
CA HIS A 112 -16.67 -21.93 -15.36
C HIS A 112 -15.54 -21.70 -16.36
N VAL A 113 -15.86 -21.32 -17.60
CA VAL A 113 -14.86 -21.01 -18.62
C VAL A 113 -14.05 -19.78 -18.23
N GLU A 114 -14.70 -18.70 -17.78
CA GLU A 114 -14.01 -17.48 -17.34
C GLU A 114 -13.11 -17.73 -16.13
N GLU A 115 -13.57 -18.52 -15.15
CA GLU A 115 -12.72 -18.91 -14.02
C GLU A 115 -11.51 -19.73 -14.43
N LEU A 116 -11.68 -20.66 -15.38
CA LEU A 116 -10.56 -21.45 -15.90
C LEU A 116 -9.57 -20.57 -16.65
N GLN A 117 -10.05 -19.61 -17.45
CA GLN A 117 -9.19 -18.64 -18.14
C GLN A 117 -8.42 -17.78 -17.15
N ARG A 118 -9.08 -17.22 -16.13
CA ARG A 118 -8.43 -16.43 -15.08
C ARG A 118 -7.37 -17.24 -14.31
N ARG A 119 -7.67 -18.50 -13.97
CA ARG A 119 -6.69 -19.38 -13.29
C ARG A 119 -5.48 -19.67 -14.17
N ASN A 120 -5.70 -20.00 -15.45
CA ASN A 120 -4.62 -20.25 -16.40
C ASN A 120 -3.72 -19.02 -16.59
N GLU A 121 -4.31 -17.84 -16.78
CA GLU A 121 -3.55 -16.60 -16.92
C GLU A 121 -2.73 -16.29 -15.66
N HIS A 122 -3.33 -16.48 -14.49
CA HIS A 122 -2.64 -16.32 -13.22
C HIS A 122 -1.46 -17.30 -13.06
N GLU A 123 -1.67 -18.59 -13.36
CA GLU A 123 -0.62 -19.61 -13.33
C GLU A 123 0.51 -19.30 -14.32
N LYS A 124 0.17 -18.85 -15.53
CA LYS A 124 1.14 -18.43 -16.56
C LYS A 124 2.00 -17.26 -16.06
N ASN A 125 1.39 -16.26 -15.43
CA ASN A 125 2.09 -15.10 -14.91
C ASN A 125 3.01 -15.51 -13.75
N GLN A 126 2.54 -16.29 -12.78
CA GLN A 126 3.38 -16.80 -11.69
C GLN A 126 4.56 -17.63 -12.20
N LEU A 127 4.36 -18.47 -13.21
CA LEU A 127 5.43 -19.27 -13.80
C LEU A 127 6.48 -18.38 -14.49
N THR A 128 6.01 -17.35 -15.20
CA THR A 128 6.88 -16.37 -15.88
C THR A 128 7.71 -15.59 -14.87
N GLU A 129 7.11 -15.12 -13.78
CA GLU A 129 7.81 -14.41 -12.70
C GLU A 129 8.88 -15.28 -12.04
N LYS A 130 8.54 -16.54 -11.70
CA LYS A 130 9.50 -17.50 -11.13
C LYS A 130 10.65 -17.77 -12.08
N PHE A 131 10.37 -17.92 -13.38
CA PHE A 131 11.39 -18.12 -14.39
C PHE A 131 12.33 -16.92 -14.50
N GLN A 132 11.78 -15.70 -14.59
CA GLN A 132 12.59 -14.47 -14.66
C GLN A 132 13.44 -14.26 -13.40
N ALA A 133 12.90 -14.56 -12.22
CA ALA A 133 13.65 -14.49 -10.97
C ALA A 133 14.84 -15.47 -10.98
N ALA A 134 14.62 -16.72 -11.38
CA ALA A 134 15.69 -17.72 -11.51
C ALA A 134 16.71 -17.32 -12.58
N GLU A 135 16.27 -16.80 -13.72
CA GLU A 135 17.12 -16.31 -14.80
C GLU A 135 18.03 -15.17 -14.31
N ASN A 136 17.48 -14.21 -13.56
CA ASN A 136 18.24 -13.09 -13.02
C ASN A 136 19.30 -13.53 -12.00
N VAL A 137 18.97 -14.48 -11.13
CA VAL A 137 19.93 -15.08 -10.18
C VAL A 137 21.07 -15.76 -10.94
N LEU A 138 20.77 -16.54 -11.98
CA LEU A 138 21.78 -17.19 -12.80
C LEU A 138 22.65 -16.20 -13.55
N LYS A 139 22.06 -15.14 -14.13
CA LYS A 139 22.81 -14.05 -14.78
C LYS A 139 23.78 -13.38 -13.81
N ALA A 140 23.32 -13.04 -12.61
CA ALA A 140 24.18 -12.46 -11.58
C ALA A 140 25.35 -13.39 -11.23
N LYS A 141 25.10 -14.71 -11.07
CA LYS A 141 26.16 -15.66 -10.77
C LYS A 141 27.17 -15.82 -11.91
N VAL A 142 26.71 -15.77 -13.15
CA VAL A 142 27.59 -15.79 -14.33
C VAL A 142 28.52 -14.57 -14.36
N GLU A 143 28.00 -13.37 -14.07
CA GLU A 143 28.83 -12.15 -14.02
C GLU A 143 29.84 -12.17 -12.86
N GLU A 144 29.44 -12.67 -11.68
CA GLU A 144 30.37 -12.88 -10.55
C GLU A 144 31.51 -13.84 -10.93
N LEU A 145 31.19 -15.00 -11.51
CA LEU A 145 32.20 -15.97 -11.94
C LEU A 145 33.11 -15.43 -13.06
N LYS A 146 32.58 -14.60 -13.97
CA LYS A 146 33.39 -13.92 -14.98
C LYS A 146 34.38 -12.95 -14.34
N ALA A 147 33.96 -12.19 -13.33
CA ALA A 147 34.84 -11.27 -12.61
C ALA A 147 35.95 -12.04 -11.86
N GLU A 148 35.61 -13.13 -11.16
CA GLU A 148 36.60 -14.00 -10.51
C GLU A 148 37.60 -14.58 -11.51
N LEU A 149 37.11 -15.05 -12.66
CA LEU A 149 37.97 -15.58 -13.74
C LEU A 149 38.92 -14.51 -14.28
N GLN A 150 38.46 -13.26 -14.44
CA GLN A 150 39.32 -12.15 -14.85
C GLN A 150 40.42 -11.88 -13.83
N VAL A 151 40.09 -11.84 -12.53
CA VAL A 151 41.09 -11.64 -11.46
C VAL A 151 42.12 -12.78 -11.46
N TYR A 152 41.66 -14.03 -11.60
CA TYR A 152 42.56 -15.19 -11.67
C TYR A 152 43.48 -15.12 -12.89
N ASN A 153 42.95 -14.79 -14.07
CA ASN A 153 43.75 -14.66 -15.29
C ASN A 153 44.78 -13.53 -15.19
N GLU A 154 44.40 -12.41 -14.59
CA GLU A 154 45.32 -11.29 -14.35
C GLU A 154 46.44 -11.69 -13.37
N LEU A 155 46.11 -12.41 -12.30
CA LEU A 155 47.11 -12.95 -11.37
C LEU A 155 48.06 -13.92 -12.07
N LYS A 156 47.52 -14.84 -12.88
CA LYS A 156 48.31 -15.79 -13.66
C LYS A 156 49.25 -15.06 -14.63
N ARG A 157 48.75 -14.06 -15.37
CA ARG A 157 49.55 -13.22 -16.26
C ARG A 157 50.70 -12.52 -15.51
N ARG A 158 50.42 -11.94 -14.33
CA ARG A 158 51.47 -11.32 -13.49
C ARG A 158 52.52 -12.31 -13.03
N VAL A 159 52.12 -13.55 -12.71
CA VAL A 159 53.07 -14.61 -12.33
C VAL A 159 53.92 -15.05 -13.53
N GLU A 160 53.33 -15.14 -14.73
CA GLU A 160 54.06 -15.48 -15.97
C GLU A 160 55.02 -14.35 -16.41
N GLU A 161 54.59 -13.11 -16.28
CA GLU A 161 55.39 -11.91 -16.57
C GLU A 161 56.42 -11.61 -15.49
N SER A 162 56.24 -12.16 -14.28
CA SER A 162 57.18 -11.99 -13.19
C SER A 162 58.56 -12.47 -13.62
N THR A 163 59.50 -11.55 -13.67
CA THR A 163 60.90 -11.84 -13.97
C THR A 163 61.55 -12.65 -12.86
N PHE A 164 60.89 -12.80 -11.70
CA PHE A 164 61.40 -13.50 -10.52
C PHE A 164 62.02 -14.86 -10.83
N LYS A 165 61.36 -15.69 -11.65
CA LYS A 165 61.90 -17.02 -12.01
C LYS A 165 63.15 -16.91 -12.89
N LYS A 166 63.18 -15.96 -13.82
CA LYS A 166 64.34 -15.70 -14.70
C LYS A 166 65.48 -15.08 -13.91
N ASP A 167 65.19 -14.16 -13.00
CA ASP A 167 66.17 -13.48 -12.15
C ASP A 167 66.78 -14.46 -11.14
N LEU A 168 65.96 -15.31 -10.52
CA LEU A 168 66.42 -16.40 -9.67
C LEU A 168 67.32 -17.37 -10.45
N GLN A 169 66.91 -17.78 -11.65
CA GLN A 169 67.72 -18.68 -12.48
C GLN A 169 69.03 -18.02 -12.96
N ARG A 170 68.99 -16.75 -13.36
CA ARG A 170 70.18 -15.96 -13.73
C ARG A 170 71.13 -15.80 -12.56
N ASN A 171 70.60 -15.56 -11.37
CA ASN A 171 71.42 -15.40 -10.18
C ASN A 171 72.01 -16.75 -9.73
N ILE A 172 71.24 -17.84 -9.80
CA ILE A 172 71.78 -19.21 -9.60
C ILE A 172 72.91 -19.53 -10.59
N GLN A 173 72.79 -19.08 -11.84
CA GLN A 173 73.86 -19.24 -12.84
C GLN A 173 75.07 -18.35 -12.56
N ALA A 174 74.86 -17.12 -12.07
CA ALA A 174 75.94 -16.17 -11.80
C ALA A 174 76.66 -16.42 -10.47
N HIS A 175 75.96 -16.97 -9.47
CA HIS A 175 76.44 -17.07 -8.09
C HIS A 175 76.40 -18.50 -7.52
N GLY A 176 75.94 -19.49 -8.29
CA GLY A 176 75.85 -20.90 -7.86
C GLY A 176 74.49 -21.29 -7.29
N SER A 177 74.30 -22.57 -6.94
CA SER A 177 73.02 -23.07 -6.41
C SER A 177 72.56 -22.28 -5.17
N PRO A 178 71.25 -22.14 -4.92
CA PRO A 178 70.76 -21.60 -3.66
C PRO A 178 71.30 -22.45 -2.51
N GLY A 179 72.25 -21.88 -1.78
CA GLY A 179 72.84 -22.43 -0.57
C GLY A 179 72.95 -21.30 0.45
N ALA A 180 73.85 -21.43 1.42
CA ALA A 180 73.99 -20.51 2.56
C ALA A 180 74.05 -19.01 2.19
N PHE A 181 74.57 -18.64 1.02
CA PHE A 181 74.59 -17.25 0.54
C PHE A 181 73.18 -16.65 0.40
N TRP A 182 72.23 -17.39 -0.15
CA TRP A 182 70.89 -16.91 -0.41
C TRP A 182 69.99 -16.93 0.81
N GLU A 183 70.21 -17.89 1.71
CA GLU A 183 69.61 -17.87 3.05
C GLU A 183 70.07 -16.62 3.80
N SER A 184 71.37 -16.31 3.74
CA SER A 184 71.92 -15.08 4.32
C SER A 184 71.37 -13.80 3.67
N GLU A 185 71.23 -13.76 2.34
CA GLU A 185 70.61 -12.62 1.65
C GLU A 185 69.13 -12.47 2.03
N GLN A 186 68.40 -13.58 2.15
CA GLN A 186 67.00 -13.56 2.58
C GLN A 186 66.85 -13.10 4.04
N GLU A 187 67.71 -13.55 4.94
CA GLU A 187 67.79 -13.05 6.32
C GLU A 187 68.11 -11.55 6.36
N SER A 188 69.03 -11.08 5.50
CA SER A 188 69.35 -9.64 5.37
C SER A 188 68.15 -8.82 4.88
N LEU A 189 67.41 -9.33 3.89
CA LEU A 189 66.20 -8.68 3.39
C LEU A 189 65.09 -8.64 4.45
N VAL A 190 64.93 -9.68 5.26
CA VAL A 190 64.00 -9.68 6.40
C VAL A 190 64.35 -8.55 7.36
N PHE A 191 65.63 -8.40 7.72
CA PHE A 191 66.07 -7.30 8.59
C PHE A 191 65.78 -5.92 7.99
N VAL A 192 66.02 -5.72 6.69
CA VAL A 192 65.70 -4.45 6.01
C VAL A 192 64.19 -4.20 5.99
N ILE A 193 63.37 -5.24 5.81
CA ILE A 193 61.90 -5.14 5.86
C ILE A 193 61.45 -4.77 7.27
N GLU A 194 61.99 -5.39 8.31
CA GLU A 194 61.71 -5.05 9.71
C GLU A 194 62.07 -3.59 10.01
N MET A 195 63.28 -3.16 9.65
CA MET A 195 63.70 -1.76 9.80
C MET A 195 62.79 -0.77 9.06
N LYS A 196 62.38 -1.10 7.83
CA LYS A 196 61.44 -0.26 7.06
C LYS A 196 60.06 -0.26 7.70
N SER A 197 59.60 -1.39 8.23
CA SER A 197 58.32 -1.52 8.91
C SER A 197 58.29 -0.69 10.20
N GLU A 198 59.34 -0.75 11.01
CA GLU A 198 59.51 0.11 12.19
C GLU A 198 59.51 1.60 11.84
N ARG A 199 60.21 1.98 10.76
CA ARG A 199 60.20 3.38 10.27
C ARG A 199 58.81 3.84 9.87
N VAL A 200 58.04 2.99 9.17
CA VAL A 200 56.65 3.29 8.79
C VAL A 200 55.78 3.41 10.04
N GLN A 201 55.93 2.53 11.03
CA GLN A 201 55.21 2.62 12.30
C GLN A 201 55.51 3.92 13.05
N GLU A 202 56.77 4.35 13.11
CA GLU A 202 57.13 5.63 13.75
C GLU A 202 56.57 6.83 12.98
N GLN A 203 56.54 6.77 11.64
CA GLN A 203 55.87 7.80 10.83
C GLN A 203 54.36 7.83 11.08
N ASN A 204 53.70 6.68 11.22
CA ASN A 204 52.28 6.60 11.57
C ASN A 204 52.01 7.19 12.96
N ARG A 205 52.88 6.94 13.95
CA ARG A 205 52.76 7.54 15.29
C ARG A 205 52.87 9.06 15.23
N LYS A 206 53.78 9.60 14.42
CA LYS A 206 53.90 11.05 14.19
C LYS A 206 52.67 11.62 13.49
N LEU A 207 52.11 10.91 12.52
CA LEU A 207 50.87 11.31 11.84
C LEU A 207 49.72 11.43 12.84
N GLN A 208 49.52 10.42 13.71
CA GLN A 208 48.49 10.45 14.74
C GLN A 208 48.65 11.62 15.73
N GLN A 209 49.90 11.93 16.10
CA GLN A 209 50.18 13.10 16.93
C GLN A 209 49.82 14.41 16.21
N MET A 210 50.10 14.49 14.91
CA MET A 210 49.72 15.63 14.08
C MET A 210 48.19 15.76 13.97
N ASP A 211 47.48 14.66 13.75
CA ASP A 211 46.00 14.64 13.70
C ASP A 211 45.41 15.16 15.03
N THR A 212 45.94 14.71 16.16
CA THR A 212 45.55 15.20 17.49
C THR A 212 45.81 16.70 17.66
N LEU A 213 46.90 17.22 17.10
CA LEU A 213 47.21 18.65 17.13
C LEU A 213 46.26 19.45 16.24
N VAL A 214 45.88 18.92 15.07
CA VAL A 214 44.89 19.53 14.18
C VAL A 214 43.54 19.63 14.87
N GLU A 215 43.07 18.56 15.52
CA GLU A 215 41.82 18.58 16.29
C GLU A 215 41.84 19.64 17.40
N LYS A 216 42.95 19.76 18.14
CA LYS A 216 43.11 20.80 19.16
C LYS A 216 43.11 22.20 18.55
N ASN A 217 43.73 22.38 17.38
CA ASN A 217 43.78 23.66 16.70
C ASN A 217 42.37 24.09 16.27
N LEU A 218 41.61 23.19 15.64
CA LEU A 218 40.21 23.43 15.29
C LEU A 218 39.36 23.83 16.51
N ALA A 219 39.52 23.13 17.64
CA ALA A 219 38.81 23.48 18.86
C ALA A 219 39.17 24.88 19.41
N LEU A 220 40.43 25.31 19.24
CA LEU A 220 40.87 26.65 19.60
C LEU A 220 40.34 27.72 18.62
N GLU A 221 40.29 27.41 17.32
CA GLU A 221 39.67 28.28 16.31
C GLU A 221 38.19 28.52 16.63
N ASP A 222 37.44 27.47 16.98
CA ASP A 222 36.05 27.59 17.43
C ASP A 222 35.90 28.47 18.66
N GLN A 223 36.80 28.32 19.65
CA GLN A 223 36.82 29.18 20.84
C GLN A 223 37.11 30.65 20.49
N ILE A 224 38.03 30.90 19.57
CA ILE A 224 38.34 32.26 19.10
C ILE A 224 37.10 32.88 18.46
N VAL A 225 36.44 32.15 17.56
CA VAL A 225 35.21 32.62 16.91
C VAL A 225 34.13 32.92 17.95
N HIS A 226 33.94 32.06 18.94
CA HIS A 226 32.97 32.28 20.01
C HIS A 226 33.28 33.56 20.81
N ILE A 227 34.54 33.76 21.21
CA ILE A 227 34.98 34.95 21.94
C ILE A 227 34.83 36.20 21.07
N MET A 228 35.12 36.12 19.77
CA MET A 228 34.92 37.23 18.83
C MET A 228 33.44 37.62 18.74
N GLN A 229 32.54 36.65 18.66
CA GLN A 229 31.10 36.89 18.67
C GLN A 229 30.65 37.58 19.97
N GLN A 230 31.10 37.07 21.12
CA GLN A 230 30.79 37.68 22.43
C GLN A 230 31.31 39.12 22.53
N ASN A 231 32.50 39.40 22.00
CA ASN A 231 33.02 40.76 21.96
C ASN A 231 32.18 41.67 21.08
N GLU A 232 31.71 41.19 19.93
CA GLU A 232 30.83 41.98 19.05
C GLU A 232 29.50 42.29 19.72
N ASP A 233 28.87 41.30 20.37
CA ASP A 233 27.65 41.49 21.13
C ASP A 233 27.83 42.55 22.24
N LEU A 234 28.99 42.54 22.92
CA LEU A 234 29.34 43.55 23.92
C LEU A 234 29.55 44.94 23.29
N ARG A 235 30.18 45.05 22.12
CA ARG A 235 30.33 46.33 21.40
C ARG A 235 28.96 46.91 21.06
N VAL A 236 28.06 46.12 20.48
CA VAL A 236 26.69 46.55 20.16
C VAL A 236 25.95 47.03 21.42
N ARG A 237 26.11 46.33 22.55
CA ARG A 237 25.53 46.77 23.83
C ARG A 237 26.12 48.10 24.31
N ILE A 238 27.43 48.30 24.16
CA ILE A 238 28.09 49.56 24.51
C ILE A 238 27.56 50.70 23.63
N ASP A 239 27.45 50.50 22.32
CA ASP A 239 26.95 51.51 21.38
C ASP A 239 25.49 51.91 21.67
N ASN A 240 24.65 50.94 22.04
CA ASN A 240 23.28 51.20 22.49
C ASN A 240 23.26 52.03 23.79
N CYS A 241 24.08 51.68 24.78
CA CYS A 241 24.20 52.46 26.01
C CYS A 241 24.73 53.87 25.75
N GLN A 242 25.71 54.04 24.86
CA GLN A 242 26.22 55.35 24.47
C GLN A 242 25.14 56.21 23.81
N THR A 243 24.34 55.61 22.92
CA THR A 243 23.20 56.29 22.29
C THR A 243 22.17 56.75 23.33
N LEU A 244 21.84 55.89 24.30
CA LEU A 244 20.94 56.26 25.40
C LEU A 244 21.52 57.41 26.26
N ILE A 245 22.82 57.36 26.58
CA ILE A 245 23.49 58.44 27.33
C ILE A 245 23.43 59.76 26.55
N GLN A 246 23.65 59.74 25.24
CA GLN A 246 23.53 60.94 24.39
C GLN A 246 22.09 61.48 24.38
N GLN A 247 21.08 60.61 24.29
CA GLN A 247 19.67 60.99 24.35
C GLN A 247 19.31 61.64 25.69
N LEU A 248 19.65 60.98 26.82
CA LEU A 248 19.37 61.51 28.15
C LEU A 248 20.10 62.84 28.40
N SER A 249 21.33 62.99 27.90
CA SER A 249 22.09 64.24 28.01
C SER A 249 21.41 65.37 27.23
N LYS A 250 20.85 65.07 26.05
CA LYS A 250 20.06 66.03 25.27
C LYS A 250 18.78 66.42 26.01
N GLU A 251 18.01 65.46 26.52
CA GLU A 251 16.80 65.73 27.30
C GLU A 251 17.10 66.57 28.55
N GLN A 252 18.20 66.27 29.26
CA GLN A 252 18.66 67.05 30.40
C GLN A 252 18.95 68.51 30.02
N GLN A 253 19.62 68.72 28.87
CA GLN A 253 19.91 70.06 28.37
C GLN A 253 18.63 70.80 27.96
N ASP A 254 17.70 70.13 27.29
CA ASP A 254 16.41 70.71 26.88
C ASP A 254 15.55 71.11 28.09
N LEU A 255 15.49 70.26 29.12
CA LEU A 255 14.81 70.55 30.39
C LEU A 255 15.45 71.73 31.13
N LYS A 256 16.79 71.81 31.14
CA LYS A 256 17.49 72.95 31.75
C LYS A 256 17.13 74.27 31.06
N VAL A 257 17.11 74.28 29.73
CA VAL A 257 16.71 75.47 28.95
C VAL A 257 15.24 75.82 29.20
N ALA A 258 14.34 74.84 29.29
CA ALA A 258 12.93 75.08 29.61
C ALA A 258 12.76 75.67 31.03
N LEU A 259 13.51 75.16 32.01
CA LEU A 259 13.54 75.67 33.37
C LEU A 259 14.02 77.13 33.41
N GLU A 260 15.11 77.45 32.73
CA GLU A 260 15.64 78.83 32.63
C GLU A 260 14.59 79.78 32.04
N ARG A 261 13.87 79.36 30.99
CA ARG A 261 12.76 80.14 30.40
C ARG A 261 11.61 80.36 31.40
N GLN A 262 11.22 79.31 32.15
CA GLN A 262 10.15 79.41 33.14
C GLN A 262 10.53 80.34 34.30
N VAL A 263 11.78 80.26 34.78
CA VAL A 263 12.32 81.16 35.81
C VAL A 263 12.27 82.61 35.33
N ALA A 264 12.71 82.89 34.09
CA ALA A 264 12.64 84.22 33.51
C ALA A 264 11.19 84.73 33.40
N SER A 265 10.24 83.89 32.99
CA SER A 265 8.82 84.25 32.93
C SER A 265 8.23 84.53 34.33
N ASN A 266 8.58 83.72 35.33
CA ASN A 266 8.15 83.95 36.72
C ASN A 266 8.70 85.24 37.30
N GLN A 267 9.96 85.58 37.00
CA GLN A 267 10.55 86.86 37.39
C GLN A 267 9.80 88.04 36.78
N LYS A 268 9.46 87.98 35.48
CA LYS A 268 8.63 89.00 34.81
C LYS A 268 7.26 89.13 35.45
N LEU A 269 6.53 88.03 35.64
CA LEU A 269 5.23 88.03 36.30
C LEU A 269 5.30 88.55 37.75
N SER A 270 6.37 88.26 38.48
CA SER A 270 6.58 88.80 39.83
C SER A 270 6.78 90.31 39.81
N GLN A 271 7.56 90.82 38.87
CA GLN A 271 7.74 92.28 38.69
C GLN A 271 6.40 92.94 38.30
N GLU A 272 5.65 92.35 37.36
CA GLU A 272 4.31 92.84 36.99
C GLU A 272 3.34 92.80 38.18
N LYS A 273 3.35 91.73 38.97
CA LYS A 273 2.55 91.62 40.19
C LYS A 273 2.91 92.71 41.19
N GLU A 274 4.20 92.96 41.42
CA GLU A 274 4.65 94.02 42.32
C GLU A 274 4.22 95.41 41.81
N GLN A 275 4.37 95.68 40.52
CA GLN A 275 3.89 96.91 39.88
C GLN A 275 2.37 97.07 40.02
N LEU A 276 1.59 96.01 39.84
CA LEU A 276 0.13 96.03 40.01
C LEU A 276 -0.26 96.23 41.48
N MET A 277 0.41 95.57 42.42
CA MET A 277 0.20 95.77 43.86
C MET A 277 0.53 97.20 44.28
N PHE A 278 1.61 97.77 43.74
CA PHE A 278 1.94 99.17 43.92
C PHE A 278 0.81 100.05 43.39
N LYS A 279 0.34 99.85 42.16
CA LYS A 279 -0.80 100.60 41.60
C LYS A 279 -2.08 100.47 42.42
N LEU A 280 -2.38 99.28 42.97
CA LEU A 280 -3.58 99.04 43.78
C LEU A 280 -3.50 99.76 45.14
N ARG A 281 -2.34 99.71 45.81
CA ARG A 281 -2.10 100.40 47.10
C ARG A 281 -2.14 101.92 46.96
N HIS A 282 -1.77 102.44 45.80
CA HIS A 282 -1.70 103.87 45.51
C HIS A 282 -2.81 104.33 44.55
N ARG A 283 -3.88 103.54 44.40
CA ARG A 283 -4.99 103.80 43.45
C ARG A 283 -5.71 105.11 43.74
N ASP A 284 -5.69 105.57 44.98
CA ASP A 284 -6.36 106.79 45.42
C ASP A 284 -5.40 108.01 45.49
N SER A 285 -4.15 107.89 45.01
CA SER A 285 -3.12 108.92 45.26
C SER A 285 -2.32 109.42 44.05
N CYS A 286 -2.73 109.18 42.79
CA CYS A 286 -2.15 109.94 41.66
C CYS A 286 -3.19 110.47 40.64
N PRO A 287 -3.06 111.74 40.17
CA PRO A 287 -4.05 112.43 39.33
C PRO A 287 -3.93 112.08 37.84
N PRO A 288 -4.93 112.46 37.00
CA PRO A 288 -5.09 111.94 35.65
C PRO A 288 -4.09 112.56 34.69
N ILE A 289 -3.30 111.74 33.99
CA ILE A 289 -2.58 112.20 32.81
C ILE A 289 -3.04 111.40 31.60
N HIS A 290 -3.74 112.17 30.77
CA HIS A 290 -4.09 112.01 29.37
C HIS A 290 -3.15 111.12 28.54
N LEU A 291 -3.76 110.14 27.88
CA LEU A 291 -3.24 109.54 26.65
C LEU A 291 -3.12 110.59 25.53
N PRO A 292 -2.14 110.43 24.64
CA PRO A 292 -2.35 110.72 23.23
C PRO A 292 -2.64 109.42 22.46
N THR A 293 -3.88 109.32 22.01
CA THR A 293 -4.33 108.52 20.87
C THR A 293 -3.66 109.03 19.59
N VAL A 294 -3.00 108.16 18.81
CA VAL A 294 -3.13 108.05 17.33
C VAL A 294 -2.62 106.66 16.88
N MET A 295 -3.56 105.83 16.41
CA MET A 295 -3.40 104.69 15.48
C MET A 295 -3.08 105.23 14.06
N PRO A 296 -2.40 104.51 13.14
CA PRO A 296 -3.08 103.46 12.38
C PRO A 296 -2.22 102.25 11.96
N GLU A 297 -2.82 101.07 12.15
CA GLU A 297 -3.20 100.12 11.09
C GLU A 297 -2.19 99.79 9.95
N GLY A 298 -1.81 98.51 9.88
CA GLY A 298 -1.03 97.92 8.79
C GLY A 298 -0.78 96.42 8.98
N THR A 299 -1.83 95.59 8.99
CA THR A 299 -1.76 94.20 8.49
C THR A 299 -1.71 94.22 6.94
N PRO A 300 -1.48 93.11 6.21
CA PRO A 300 -0.79 91.84 6.48
C PRO A 300 0.15 91.39 5.32
N ARG A 301 1.00 90.37 5.54
CA ARG A 301 1.06 89.13 4.72
C ARG A 301 2.02 88.10 5.30
#